data_AF-A0A7L9SMZ3-F1
#
_entry.id   AF-A0A7L9SMZ3-F1
#
_cell.length_a   1.000
_cell.length_b   1.000
_cell.length_c   1.000
_cell.angle_alpha   90.00
_cell.angle_beta   90.00
_cell.angle_gamma   90.00
#
_symmetry.space_group_name_H-M   'P 1'
#
loop_
_entity.id
_entity.type
_entity.pdbx_description
1 polymer ?
#
loop_
_entity_poly.entity_id
_entity_poly.type
_entity_poly.pdbx_seq_one_letter_code
_entity_poly.pdbx_strand_id
1 'polypeptide(L)' 'MSDRQTLVAAAVMAVAFLVLAASGVVGAADYCEASVADGSSPFTTVAQCRAYYEENEV' A
#
# COMPACT_ATOMS: atom_id res chain seq x y z
N MET A 1 3.62 37.66 -0.91
CA MET A 1 3.72 36.19 -0.88
C MET A 1 2.53 35.69 -0.10
N SER A 2 1.50 35.26 -0.81
CA SER A 2 0.13 35.19 -0.31
C SER A 2 -0.18 33.83 0.31
N ASP A 3 -0.92 33.86 1.42
CA ASP A 3 -1.35 32.78 2.32
C ASP A 3 -1.93 31.53 1.63
N ARG A 4 -2.25 31.67 0.34
CA ARG A 4 -2.71 30.60 -0.56
C ARG A 4 -1.63 29.54 -0.84
N GLN A 5 -0.36 29.95 -0.97
CA GLN A 5 0.73 29.02 -1.30
C GLN A 5 0.99 27.99 -0.19
N THR A 6 0.80 28.40 1.06
CA THR A 6 1.01 27.54 2.24
C THR A 6 -0.04 26.43 2.35
N LEU A 7 -1.28 26.70 1.92
CA LEU A 7 -2.38 25.74 1.96
C LEU A 7 -2.26 24.64 0.90
N VAL A 8 -1.75 24.97 -0.30
CA VAL A 8 -1.57 23.98 -1.39
C VAL A 8 -0.47 22.98 -1.04
N ALA A 9 0.64 23.43 -0.43
CA ALA A 9 1.75 22.55 -0.05
C ALA A 9 1.35 21.49 0.98
N ALA A 10 0.53 21.85 1.98
CA ALA A 10 0.03 20.92 2.98
C ALA A 10 -0.89 19.85 2.38
N ALA A 11 -1.75 20.23 1.43
CA ALA A 11 -2.63 19.29 0.72
C ALA A 11 -1.84 18.32 -0.18
N VAL A 12 -0.78 18.79 -0.85
CA VAL A 12 0.05 17.94 -1.72
C VAL A 12 0.82 16.90 -0.91
N MET A 13 1.37 17.25 0.27
CA MET A 13 2.05 16.28 1.14
C MET A 13 1.10 15.20 1.67
N ALA A 14 -0.13 15.58 2.05
CA ALA A 14 -1.14 14.63 2.54
C ALA A 14 -1.61 13.67 1.43
N VAL A 15 -1.82 14.16 0.21
CA VAL A 15 -2.21 13.32 -0.94
C VAL A 15 -1.09 12.36 -1.34
N ALA A 16 0.17 12.80 -1.30
CA ALA A 16 1.31 11.93 -1.59
C ALA A 16 1.45 10.78 -0.57
N PHE A 17 1.25 11.06 0.73
CA PHE A 17 1.25 10.04 1.78
C PHE A 17 0.11 9.02 1.60
N LEU A 18 -1.10 9.48 1.24
CA LEU A 18 -2.24 8.61 0.96
C LEU A 18 -2.03 7.72 -0.28
N VAL A 19 -1.36 8.22 -1.32
CA VAL A 19 -1.05 7.46 -2.54
C VAL A 19 0.04 6.40 -2.31
N LEU A 20 1.05 6.70 -1.50
CA LEU A 20 2.09 5.72 -1.12
C LEU A 20 1.46 4.55 -0.34
N ALA A 21 0.52 4.83 0.57
CA ALA A 21 -0.21 3.81 1.30
C ALA A 21 -1.16 2.99 0.41
N ALA A 22 -1.87 3.61 -0.55
CA ALA A 22 -2.83 2.91 -1.40
C ALA A 22 -2.19 1.97 -2.43
N SER A 23 -0.97 2.28 -2.87
CA SER A 23 -0.25 1.48 -3.87
C SER A 23 0.21 0.12 -3.30
N GLY A 24 0.42 0.02 -1.98
CA GLY A 24 0.80 -1.22 -1.31
C GLY A 24 -0.37 -2.18 -1.08
N VAL A 25 -1.58 -1.67 -0.79
CA VAL A 25 -2.69 -2.52 -0.33
C VAL A 25 -3.39 -3.28 -1.47
N VAL A 26 -3.52 -2.67 -2.65
CA VAL A 26 -4.12 -3.36 -3.83
C VAL A 26 -3.10 -4.27 -4.50
N GLY A 27 -1.84 -3.82 -4.61
CA GLY A 27 -0.75 -4.63 -5.18
C GLY A 27 -0.43 -5.86 -4.35
N ALA A 28 -0.44 -5.76 -3.01
CA ALA A 28 -0.19 -6.91 -2.14
C ALA A 28 -1.28 -7.97 -2.26
N ALA A 29 -2.56 -7.58 -2.40
CA ALA A 29 -3.65 -8.54 -2.56
C ALA A 29 -3.52 -9.33 -3.87
N ASP A 30 -3.39 -8.64 -5.01
CA ASP A 30 -3.21 -9.29 -6.33
C ASP A 30 -1.93 -10.12 -6.39
N TYR A 31 -0.82 -9.61 -5.83
CA TYR A 31 0.45 -10.35 -5.74
C TYR A 31 0.33 -11.60 -4.86
N CYS A 32 -0.31 -11.49 -3.70
CA CYS A 32 -0.55 -12.62 -2.80
C CYS A 32 -1.47 -13.67 -3.44
N GLU A 33 -2.54 -13.27 -4.15
CA GLU A 33 -3.42 -14.20 -4.87
C GLU A 33 -2.66 -14.97 -5.95
N ALA A 34 -1.93 -14.25 -6.82
CA ALA A 34 -1.15 -14.88 -7.88
C ALA A 34 -0.04 -15.80 -7.33
N SER A 35 0.70 -15.35 -6.32
CA SER A 35 1.83 -16.09 -5.77
C SER A 35 1.39 -17.33 -4.98
N VAL A 36 0.27 -17.25 -4.24
CA VAL A 36 -0.28 -18.41 -3.52
C VAL A 36 -0.89 -19.41 -4.50
N ALA A 37 -1.57 -18.95 -5.55
CA ALA A 37 -2.12 -19.82 -6.59
C ALA A 37 -1.04 -20.55 -7.39
N ASP A 38 0.09 -19.88 -7.67
CA ASP A 38 1.24 -20.46 -8.38
C ASP A 38 2.14 -21.33 -7.47
N GLY A 39 1.94 -21.29 -6.14
CA GLY A 39 2.77 -22.00 -5.17
C GLY A 39 4.16 -21.38 -4.96
N SER A 40 4.42 -20.24 -5.58
CA SER A 40 5.64 -19.44 -5.42
C SER A 40 5.64 -18.59 -4.14
N SER A 41 4.49 -18.48 -3.46
CA SER A 41 4.35 -17.79 -2.18
C SER A 41 4.87 -18.63 -1.01
N PRO A 42 5.60 -18.04 -0.05
CA PRO A 42 5.93 -18.72 1.21
C PRO A 42 4.71 -18.91 2.11
N PHE A 43 3.56 -18.32 1.76
CA PHE A 43 2.33 -18.41 2.52
C PHE A 43 1.40 -19.48 1.96
N THR A 44 0.70 -20.18 2.85
CA THR A 44 -0.27 -21.24 2.48
C THR A 44 -1.62 -20.69 2.06
N THR A 45 -1.94 -19.45 2.43
CA THR A 45 -3.21 -18.80 2.11
C THR A 45 -2.99 -17.32 1.81
N VAL A 46 -3.85 -16.75 0.96
CA VAL A 46 -3.86 -15.31 0.65
C VAL A 46 -4.06 -14.48 1.92
N ALA A 47 -4.86 -14.96 2.87
CA ALA A 47 -5.11 -14.28 4.14
C ALA A 47 -3.83 -14.14 5.00
N GLN A 48 -2.98 -15.18 5.07
CA GLN A 48 -1.69 -15.08 5.77
C GLN A 48 -0.73 -14.11 5.09
N CYS A 49 -0.68 -14.14 3.76
CA CYS A 49 0.16 -13.23 2.99
C CYS A 49 -0.25 -11.77 3.25
N ARG A 50 -1.55 -11.47 3.18
CA ARG A 50 -2.08 -10.13 3.46
C ARG A 50 -1.82 -9.68 4.90
N ALA A 51 -2.07 -10.52 5.89
CA ALA A 51 -1.80 -10.19 7.29
C ALA A 51 -0.31 -9.87 7.52
N TYR A 52 0.60 -10.61 6.88
CA TYR A 52 2.04 -10.36 6.98
C TYR A 52 2.45 -8.99 6.43
N TYR A 53 1.93 -8.60 5.25
CA TYR A 53 2.20 -7.29 4.67
C TYR A 53 1.53 -6.15 5.46
N GLU A 54 0.34 -6.39 6.01
CA GLU A 54 -0.37 -5.44 6.87
C GLU A 54 0.35 -5.23 8.23
N GLU A 55 0.96 -6.26 8.81
CA GLU A 55 1.69 -6.17 10.09
C GLU A 55 3.11 -5.62 9.98
N ASN A 56 3.74 -5.66 8.79
CA ASN A 56 5.15 -5.26 8.62
C ASN A 56 5.35 -3.99 7.80
N GLU A 57 4.28 -3.34 7.34
CA GLU A 57 4.30 -2.10 6.54
C GLU A 57 5.31 -2.13 5.38
N VAL A 58 5.28 -3.21 4.58
CA VAL A 58 6.09 -3.40 3.36
C VAL A 58 5.26 -3.16 2.10
#